data_AF-A0A818F822-F1
#
_entry.id   AF-A0A818F822-F1
#
_cell.length_a   1.000
_cell.length_b   1.000
_cell.length_c   1.000
_cell.angle_alpha   90.00
_cell.angle_beta   90.00
_cell.angle_gamma   90.00
#
_symmetry.space_group_name_H-M   'P 1'
#
loop_
_entity.id
_entity.type
_entity.pdbx_description
1 polymer ?
#
loop_
_entity_poly.entity_id
_entity_poly.type
_entity_poly.pdbx_seq_one_letter_code
_entity_poly.pdbx_strand_id
1 'polypeptide(L)'
;MRPCQPFFSQAEYVPEKEDLCKEYGGPVDACWSSSFHETLRCFLAFKKDEADKYENMANLKYIFSSKTFVNYLSSHDNERLLHDIGRKDSDAFIKMKTAIILLFTYVGIP
;
A
#
# COMPACT_ATOMS: atom_id res chain seq x y z
N MET A 1 8.22 -14.67 26.44
CA MET A 1 7.69 -13.29 26.40
C MET A 1 8.87 -12.34 26.24
N ARG A 2 8.88 -11.47 25.23
CA ARG A 2 9.77 -10.29 25.24
C ARG A 2 9.02 -9.16 25.94
N PRO A 3 9.35 -8.79 27.19
CA PRO A 3 8.93 -7.52 27.73
C PRO A 3 9.84 -6.43 27.14
N CYS A 4 9.29 -5.23 26.89
CA CYS A 4 10.03 -3.99 26.56
C CYS A 4 10.41 -3.72 25.09
N GLN A 5 9.43 -3.69 24.18
CA GLN A 5 9.50 -2.74 23.06
C GLN A 5 8.30 -1.78 23.25
N PRO A 6 8.49 -0.60 23.89
CA PRO A 6 7.39 0.31 24.20
C PRO A 6 6.92 1.09 22.96
N PHE A 7 7.69 1.02 21.87
CA PHE A 7 7.41 1.75 20.64
C PHE A 7 6.78 0.84 19.60
N PHE A 8 5.92 1.45 18.79
CA PHE A 8 5.42 0.84 17.57
C PHE A 8 6.59 0.55 16.63
N SER A 9 6.68 -0.68 16.15
CA SER A 9 7.71 -1.17 15.26
C SER A 9 7.10 -1.65 13.95
N GLN A 10 7.75 -1.34 12.84
CA GLN A 10 7.32 -1.75 11.52
C GLN A 10 8.48 -2.40 10.77
N ALA A 11 8.17 -3.40 9.95
CA ALA A 11 9.12 -4.00 9.03
C ALA A 11 8.86 -3.51 7.61
N GLU A 12 9.95 -3.22 6.90
CA GLU A 12 9.95 -3.12 5.45
C GLU A 12 10.46 -4.46 4.90
N TYR A 13 9.54 -5.34 4.53
CA TYR A 13 9.82 -6.65 3.95
C TYR A 13 9.02 -6.77 2.66
N VAL A 14 9.70 -7.00 1.53
CA VAL A 14 9.08 -6.95 0.18
C VAL A 14 9.27 -8.30 -0.52
N PRO A 15 8.20 -8.97 -1.00
CA PRO A 15 6.78 -8.62 -0.80
C PRO A 15 6.37 -8.80 0.66
N GLU A 16 5.38 -8.03 1.11
CA GLU A 16 4.94 -8.04 2.51
C GLU A 16 4.49 -9.41 3.00
N LYS A 17 4.62 -9.63 4.31
CA LYS A 17 4.15 -10.85 4.97
C LYS A 17 3.48 -10.53 6.30
N GLU A 18 2.27 -11.06 6.49
CA GLU A 18 1.50 -10.88 7.73
C GLU A 18 2.10 -11.64 8.92
N ASP A 19 2.81 -12.75 8.68
CA ASP A 19 3.45 -13.56 9.73
C ASP A 19 4.59 -12.82 10.47
N LEU A 20 5.03 -11.67 9.94
CA LEU A 20 5.95 -10.75 10.60
C LEU A 20 5.26 -9.90 11.68
N CYS A 21 3.94 -9.73 11.60
CA CYS A 21 3.18 -8.91 12.53
C CYS A 21 2.84 -9.69 13.82
N LYS A 22 2.84 -9.00 14.96
CA LYS A 22 2.57 -9.57 16.29
C LYS A 22 1.22 -10.27 16.39
N GLU A 23 0.22 -9.82 15.63
CA GLU A 23 -1.11 -10.46 15.53
C GLU A 23 -1.01 -11.93 15.08
N TYR A 24 0.03 -12.27 14.31
CA TYR A 24 0.30 -13.61 13.79
C TYR A 24 1.50 -14.28 14.48
N GLY A 25 1.98 -13.71 15.60
CA GLY A 25 3.13 -14.23 16.35
C GLY A 25 4.50 -13.71 15.90
N GLY A 26 4.53 -12.76 14.96
CA GLY A 26 5.75 -12.16 14.43
C GLY A 26 6.40 -11.11 15.36
N PRO A 27 7.60 -10.61 14.99
CA PRO A 27 8.38 -9.71 15.84
C PRO A 27 7.97 -8.23 15.82
N VAL A 28 7.21 -7.75 14.82
CA VAL A 28 6.90 -6.32 14.62
C VAL A 28 5.42 -6.02 14.73
N ASP A 29 5.03 -4.75 14.91
CA ASP A 29 3.61 -4.36 15.01
C ASP A 29 2.94 -4.27 13.63
N ALA A 30 3.70 -3.92 12.59
CA ALA A 30 3.18 -3.80 11.22
C ALA A 30 4.23 -4.14 10.15
N CYS A 31 3.77 -4.33 8.91
CA CYS A 31 4.60 -4.52 7.73
C CYS A 31 4.20 -3.52 6.63
N TRP A 32 5.17 -2.96 5.91
CA TRP A 32 4.91 -2.11 4.75
C TRP A 32 4.22 -2.91 3.66
N SER A 33 3.10 -2.41 3.11
CA SER A 33 2.42 -3.07 2.00
C SER A 33 2.91 -2.54 0.66
N SER A 34 3.87 -3.27 0.08
CA SER A 34 4.30 -3.02 -1.30
C SER A 34 3.20 -3.26 -2.31
N SER A 35 2.28 -4.19 -2.01
CA SER A 35 1.16 -4.48 -2.89
C SER A 35 0.11 -3.37 -2.90
N PHE A 36 -0.10 -2.64 -1.80
CA PHE A 36 -0.96 -1.45 -1.78
C PHE A 36 -0.46 -0.38 -2.75
N HIS A 37 0.84 -0.08 -2.68
CA HIS A 37 1.50 0.88 -3.56
C HIS A 37 1.35 0.47 -5.03
N GLU A 38 1.73 -0.77 -5.35
CA GLU A 38 1.71 -1.26 -6.73
C GLU A 38 0.29 -1.33 -7.30
N THR A 39 -0.66 -1.76 -6.48
CA THR A 39 -2.09 -1.76 -6.80
C THR A 39 -2.58 -0.38 -7.19
N LEU A 40 -2.34 0.63 -6.35
CA LEU A 40 -2.83 1.98 -6.60
C LEU A 40 -2.12 2.63 -7.79
N ARG A 41 -0.82 2.42 -7.90
CA ARG A 41 -0.02 2.86 -9.05
C ARG A 41 -0.66 2.38 -10.34
N CYS A 42 -0.99 1.10 -10.41
CA CYS A 42 -1.56 0.49 -11.60
C CYS A 42 -3.00 0.93 -11.85
N PHE A 43 -3.85 0.92 -10.81
CA PHE A 43 -5.24 1.37 -10.91
C PHE A 43 -5.37 2.82 -11.43
N LEU A 44 -4.44 3.70 -11.06
CA LEU A 44 -4.49 5.12 -11.43
C LEU A 44 -3.73 5.43 -12.73
N ALA A 45 -2.65 4.70 -13.02
CA ALA A 45 -1.82 4.94 -14.21
C ALA A 45 -2.43 4.36 -15.50
N PHE A 46 -3.17 3.25 -15.41
CA PHE A 46 -3.66 2.56 -16.61
C PHE A 46 -5.01 3.08 -17.13
N LYS A 47 -5.23 2.91 -18.44
CA LYS A 47 -6.55 3.03 -19.06
C LYS A 47 -7.39 1.80 -18.68
N LYS A 48 -8.71 1.98 -18.64
CA LYS A 48 -9.71 1.00 -18.20
C LYS A 48 -9.50 -0.42 -18.77
N ASP A 49 -8.96 -0.50 -19.98
CA ASP A 49 -8.78 -1.72 -20.77
C ASP A 49 -7.58 -2.59 -20.31
N GLU A 50 -6.68 -2.04 -19.49
CA GLU A 50 -5.53 -2.76 -18.91
C GLU A 50 -5.76 -3.20 -17.46
N ALA A 51 -6.82 -2.68 -16.81
CA ALA A 51 -7.20 -3.06 -15.45
C ALA A 51 -7.69 -4.52 -15.35
N ASP A 52 -8.25 -5.06 -16.44
CA ASP A 52 -8.73 -6.44 -16.52
C ASP A 52 -7.60 -7.49 -16.46
N LYS A 53 -6.33 -7.07 -16.62
CA LYS A 53 -5.16 -7.95 -16.45
C LYS A 53 -4.77 -8.19 -14.99
N TYR A 54 -5.37 -7.46 -14.04
CA TYR A 54 -5.18 -7.74 -12.62
C TYR A 54 -6.03 -8.93 -12.21
N GLU A 55 -5.52 -10.12 -12.53
CA GLU A 55 -5.82 -11.33 -11.78
C GLU A 55 -5.43 -11.09 -10.33
N ASN A 56 -6.37 -10.55 -9.54
CA ASN A 56 -6.84 -11.12 -8.29
C ASN A 56 -7.44 -10.00 -7.42
N MET A 57 -8.71 -9.68 -7.66
CA MET A 57 -9.51 -8.83 -6.76
C MET A 57 -9.50 -9.33 -5.30
N ALA A 58 -9.15 -10.60 -5.05
CA ALA A 58 -8.95 -11.12 -3.69
C ALA A 58 -7.67 -10.60 -3.03
N ASN A 59 -6.58 -10.40 -3.78
CA ASN A 59 -5.38 -9.73 -3.26
C ASN A 59 -5.70 -8.28 -2.89
N LEU A 60 -6.48 -7.58 -3.71
CA LEU A 60 -6.99 -6.24 -3.38
C LEU A 60 -7.76 -6.25 -2.06
N LYS A 61 -8.74 -7.15 -1.91
CA LYS A 61 -9.52 -7.27 -0.66
C LYS A 61 -8.63 -7.58 0.55
N TYR A 62 -7.63 -8.44 0.39
CA TYR A 62 -6.68 -8.79 1.44
C TYR A 62 -5.83 -7.59 1.87
N ILE A 63 -5.16 -6.94 0.90
CA ILE A 63 -4.34 -5.73 1.10
C ILE A 63 -5.16 -4.62 1.78
N PHE A 64 -6.41 -4.45 1.35
CA PHE A 64 -7.29 -3.40 1.81
C PHE A 64 -8.05 -3.69 3.12
N SER A 65 -7.86 -4.88 3.71
CA SER A 65 -8.57 -5.29 4.94
C SER A 65 -7.65 -5.48 6.15
N SER A 66 -6.33 -5.54 5.94
CA SER A 66 -5.38 -5.76 7.03
C SER A 66 -5.11 -4.46 7.80
N LYS A 67 -5.26 -4.53 9.13
CA LYS A 67 -4.95 -3.40 10.04
C LYS A 67 -3.47 -3.27 10.35
N THR A 68 -2.67 -4.29 10.02
CA THR A 68 -1.23 -4.37 10.34
C THR A 68 -0.36 -3.98 9.15
N PHE A 69 -0.96 -3.46 8.08
CA PHE A 69 -0.21 -2.95 6.94
C PHE A 69 -0.01 -1.44 7.01
N VAL A 70 1.21 -1.03 6.67
CA VAL A 70 1.58 0.37 6.42
C VAL A 70 1.44 0.61 4.92
N ASN A 71 0.37 1.29 4.57
CA ASN A 71 0.02 1.65 3.20
C ASN A 71 0.80 2.90 2.82
N TYR A 72 1.29 2.98 1.59
CA TYR A 72 2.03 4.15 1.13
C TYR A 72 1.80 4.42 -0.35
N LEU A 73 1.87 5.71 -0.73
CA LEU A 73 1.75 6.13 -2.13
C LEU A 73 3.10 6.31 -2.81
N SER A 74 4.16 6.59 -2.05
CA SER A 74 5.50 6.83 -2.57
C SER A 74 6.53 6.51 -1.51
N SER A 75 7.61 5.85 -1.91
CA SER A 75 8.80 5.62 -1.10
C SER A 75 10.02 6.29 -1.77
N HIS A 76 11.21 6.05 -1.21
CA HIS A 76 12.48 6.47 -1.81
C HIS A 76 13.01 5.45 -2.83
N ASP A 77 12.48 4.23 -2.82
CA ASP A 77 12.87 3.14 -3.72
C ASP A 77 12.10 3.14 -5.04
N ASN A 78 11.00 3.89 -5.12
CA ASN A 78 10.13 3.98 -6.29
C ASN A 78 10.04 5.41 -6.82
N GLU A 79 9.73 5.54 -8.11
CA GLU A 79 9.33 6.82 -8.69
C GLU A 79 8.10 7.40 -7.95
N ARG A 80 7.98 8.73 -7.98
CA ARG A 80 6.83 9.39 -7.34
C ARG A 80 5.56 9.01 -8.07
N LEU A 81 4.49 8.60 -7.36
CA LEU A 81 3.20 8.25 -7.98
C LEU A 81 2.68 9.31 -8.97
N LEU A 82 2.88 10.60 -8.68
CA LEU A 82 2.49 11.69 -9.59
C LEU A 82 3.19 11.61 -10.96
N HIS A 83 4.43 11.13 -10.99
CA HIS A 83 5.16 10.87 -12.24
C HIS A 83 4.46 9.78 -13.04
N ASP A 84 4.14 8.66 -12.38
CA ASP A 84 3.57 7.46 -13.02
C ASP A 84 2.14 7.65 -13.54
N ILE A 85 1.31 8.43 -12.83
CA ILE A 85 -0.06 8.73 -13.26
C ILE A 85 -0.16 9.83 -14.32
N GLY A 86 0.99 10.30 -14.83
CA GLY A 86 1.08 11.25 -15.93
C GLY A 86 1.05 12.71 -15.49
N ARG A 87 2.01 13.17 -14.68
CA ARG A 87 2.15 14.55 -14.12
C ARG A 87 1.75 15.73 -15.02
N LYS A 88 1.85 15.59 -16.35
CA LYS A 88 1.55 16.64 -17.34
C LYS A 88 0.08 16.64 -17.79
N ASP A 89 -0.70 15.65 -17.41
CA ASP A 89 -2.13 15.52 -17.66
C ASP A 89 -2.92 16.32 -16.61
N SER A 90 -3.97 17.03 -17.03
CA SER A 90 -4.90 17.72 -16.14
C SER A 90 -5.55 16.77 -15.13
N ASP A 91 -5.73 15.50 -15.50
CA ASP A 91 -6.39 14.50 -14.67
C ASP A 91 -5.46 13.91 -13.60
N ALA A 92 -4.13 14.10 -13.72
CA ALA A 92 -3.15 13.55 -12.78
C ALA A 92 -3.36 14.08 -11.35
N PHE A 93 -3.76 15.33 -11.18
CA PHE A 93 -4.06 15.90 -9.86
C PHE A 93 -5.33 15.32 -9.25
N ILE A 94 -6.34 15.00 -10.07
CA ILE A 94 -7.56 14.34 -9.59
C ILE A 94 -7.21 12.93 -9.12
N LYS A 95 -6.46 12.18 -9.94
CA LYS A 95 -5.96 10.84 -9.59
C LYS A 95 -5.12 10.85 -8.33
N MET A 96 -4.24 11.85 -8.15
CA MET A 96 -3.43 11.97 -6.93
C MET A 96 -4.29 12.26 -5.70
N LYS A 97 -5.30 13.14 -5.81
CA LYS A 97 -6.25 13.39 -4.71
C LYS A 97 -7.03 12.13 -4.36
N THR A 98 -7.48 11.37 -5.36
CA THR A 98 -8.10 10.07 -5.16
C THR A 98 -7.16 9.13 -4.40
N ALA A 99 -5.90 9.01 -4.82
CA ALA A 99 -4.91 8.18 -4.14
C ALA A 99 -4.73 8.55 -2.66
N ILE A 100 -4.66 9.85 -2.35
CA ILE A 100 -4.55 10.37 -0.98
C ILE A 100 -5.80 10.03 -0.16
N ILE A 101 -7.00 10.19 -0.74
CA ILE A 101 -8.24 9.81 -0.06
C ILE A 101 -8.20 8.32 0.26
N LEU A 102 -7.87 7.47 -0.73
CA LEU A 102 -7.78 6.02 -0.52
C LEU A 102 -6.76 5.70 0.58
N LEU A 103 -5.56 6.29 0.58
CA LEU A 103 -4.56 6.11 1.65
C LEU A 103 -5.15 6.37 3.04
N PHE A 104 -5.83 7.51 3.24
CA PHE A 104 -6.39 7.89 4.54
C PHE A 104 -7.67 7.15 4.95
N THR A 105 -8.45 6.63 4.00
CA THR A 105 -9.74 5.98 4.30
C THR A 105 -9.68 4.46 4.32
N TYR A 106 -8.62 3.85 3.80
CA TYR A 106 -8.48 2.39 3.78
C TYR A 106 -8.04 1.83 5.13
N VAL A 107 -8.29 0.54 5.33
CA VAL A 107 -7.83 -0.18 6.53
C VAL A 107 -6.31 -0.29 6.50
N GLY A 108 -5.68 0.02 7.63
CA GLY A 108 -4.22 0.02 7.77
C GLY A 108 -3.71 1.35 8.31
N ILE A 109 -2.42 1.58 8.16
CA ILE A 109 -1.70 2.77 8.60
C ILE A 109 -1.29 3.56 7.35
N PRO A 110 -1.74 4.81 7.18
CA PRO A 110 -1.37 5.66 6.05
C PRO A 110 0.05 6.23 6.12
#